data_AF-A0A2E7TPN1-F1
#
_entry.id   AF-A0A2E7TPN1-F1
#
_cell.length_a   1.000
_cell.length_b   1.000
_cell.length_c   1.000
_cell.angle_alpha   90.00
_cell.angle_beta   90.00
_cell.angle_gamma   90.00
#
_symmetry.space_group_name_H-M   'P 1'
#
loop_
_entity.id
_entity.type
_entity.pdbx_description
1 polymer ?
#
loop_
_entity_poly.entity_id
_entity_poly.type
_entity_poly.pdbx_seq_one_letter_code
_entity_poly.pdbx_strand_id
1 'polypeptide(L)'
;MARIAGVDIPDNKRGEISLTYVFGIGKSSAQAILDKAGVDRNAKVQDWSDDQTKKVRDLITDEFTVEGELRSEVQLNIKRLMD
;
A
#
# COMPACT_ATOMS: atom_id res chain seq x y z
N MET A 1 -5.44 -5.82 12.93
CA MET A 1 -5.25 -4.58 12.18
C MET A 1 -3.82 -4.52 11.74
N ALA A 2 -3.59 -4.75 10.44
CA ALA A 2 -2.28 -4.52 9.86
C ALA A 2 -2.07 -3.01 9.64
N ARG A 3 -0.96 -2.47 10.15
CA ARG A 3 -0.54 -1.09 9.86
C ARG A 3 0.51 -1.09 8.75
N ILE A 4 0.24 -0.36 7.67
CA ILE A 4 1.06 -0.27 6.46
C ILE A 4 1.22 1.21 6.10
N ALA A 5 2.45 1.67 5.90
CA ALA A 5 2.77 3.07 5.57
C ALA A 5 2.13 4.09 6.54
N GLY A 6 1.98 3.72 7.81
CA GLY A 6 1.36 4.58 8.82
C GLY A 6 -0.18 4.55 8.85
N VAL A 7 -0.83 3.83 7.92
CA VAL A 7 -2.29 3.67 7.80
C VAL A 7 -2.73 2.29 8.28
N ASP A 8 -3.83 2.25 9.03
CA ASP A 8 -4.48 1.00 9.43
C ASP A 8 -5.40 0.51 8.31
N ILE A 9 -5.11 -0.67 7.75
CA ILE A 9 -5.90 -1.23 6.64
C ILE A 9 -6.99 -2.19 7.17
N PRO A 10 -8.16 -2.26 6.49
CA PRO A 10 -9.24 -3.16 6.92
C PRO A 10 -8.86 -4.65 6.89
N ASP A 11 -8.96 -5.32 8.02
CA ASP A 11 -8.61 -6.73 8.17
C ASP A 11 -9.59 -7.68 7.45
N ASN A 12 -10.87 -7.30 7.40
CA ASN A 12 -11.96 -8.13 6.88
C ASN A 12 -12.12 -8.08 5.35
N LYS A 13 -11.26 -7.34 4.66
CA LYS A 13 -11.27 -7.19 3.19
C LYS A 13 -10.18 -8.03 2.54
N ARG A 14 -10.42 -8.40 1.28
CA ARG A 14 -9.41 -8.99 0.40
C ARG A 14 -8.20 -8.07 0.31
N GLY A 15 -7.01 -8.66 0.30
CA GLY A 15 -5.74 -7.93 0.20
C GLY A 15 -5.72 -6.86 -0.88
N GLU A 16 -6.19 -7.21 -2.08
CA GLU A 16 -6.16 -6.29 -3.24
C GLU A 16 -7.03 -5.03 -3.07
N ILE A 17 -8.01 -5.07 -2.17
CA ILE A 17 -8.89 -3.93 -1.85
C ILE A 17 -8.45 -3.25 -0.56
N SER A 18 -7.92 -4.01 0.39
CA SER A 18 -7.46 -3.44 1.65
C SER A 18 -6.26 -2.51 1.44
N LEU A 19 -5.33 -2.91 0.57
CA LEU A 19 -4.14 -2.11 0.23
C LEU A 19 -4.47 -0.77 -0.46
N THR A 20 -5.61 -0.65 -1.14
CA THR A 20 -5.99 0.61 -1.82
C THR A 20 -6.43 1.72 -0.86
N TYR A 21 -6.47 1.44 0.44
CA TYR A 21 -6.66 2.47 1.47
C TYR A 21 -5.41 3.33 1.67
N VAL A 22 -4.25 2.84 1.23
CA VAL A 22 -2.99 3.59 1.24
C VAL A 22 -2.97 4.51 0.01
N PHE A 23 -2.82 5.81 0.25
CA PHE A 23 -2.68 6.82 -0.79
C PHE A 23 -1.41 6.57 -1.62
N GLY A 24 -1.58 6.51 -2.94
CA GLY A 24 -0.53 6.10 -3.88
C GLY A 24 -0.65 4.64 -4.32
N ILE A 25 -1.45 3.82 -3.63
CA ILE A 25 -1.68 2.42 -4.00
C ILE A 25 -3.05 2.25 -4.67
N GLY A 26 -3.02 1.96 -5.97
CA GLY A 26 -4.20 1.56 -6.74
C GLY A 26 -4.38 0.04 -6.80
N LYS A 27 -5.47 -0.42 -7.41
CA LYS A 27 -5.76 -1.85 -7.58
C LYS A 27 -4.65 -2.60 -8.32
N SER A 28 -4.09 -2.02 -9.38
CA SER A 28 -3.00 -2.62 -10.16
C SER A 28 -1.73 -2.81 -9.32
N SER A 29 -1.31 -1.76 -8.61
CA SER A 29 -0.15 -1.81 -7.72
C SER A 29 -0.37 -2.79 -6.57
N ALA A 30 -1.57 -2.80 -5.96
CA ALA A 30 -1.92 -3.75 -4.91
C ALA A 30 -1.79 -5.20 -5.38
N GLN A 31 -2.29 -5.53 -6.58
CA GLN A 31 -2.14 -6.87 -7.13
C GLN A 31 -0.67 -7.23 -7.37
N ALA A 32 0.12 -6.31 -7.95
CA ALA A 32 1.55 -6.52 -8.17
C ALA A 32 2.33 -6.74 -6.86
N ILE A 33 2.01 -5.98 -5.80
CA ILE A 33 2.61 -6.13 -4.47
C ILE A 33 2.29 -7.51 -3.90
N LEU A 34 1.03 -7.94 -3.97
CA LEU A 34 0.61 -9.24 -3.45
C LEU A 34 1.27 -10.41 -4.19
N ASP A 35 1.38 -10.31 -5.53
CA ASP A 35 2.07 -11.32 -6.33
C ASP A 35 3.55 -11.42 -5.95
N LYS A 36 4.24 -10.27 -5.81
CA LYS A 36 5.65 -10.21 -5.38
C LYS A 36 5.83 -10.75 -3.97
N ALA A 37 4.88 -10.47 -3.07
CA ALA A 37 4.91 -10.96 -1.69
C ALA A 37 4.56 -12.45 -1.57
N GLY A 38 4.02 -13.08 -2.62
CA GLY A 38 3.53 -14.45 -2.59
C GLY A 38 2.25 -14.61 -1.76
N VAL A 39 1.38 -13.61 -1.78
CA VAL A 39 0.11 -13.57 -1.05
C VAL A 39 -1.04 -13.73 -2.03
N ASP A 40 -1.99 -14.62 -1.72
CA ASP A 40 -3.20 -14.74 -2.54
C ASP A 40 -4.01 -13.44 -2.50
N ARG A 41 -4.33 -12.91 -3.69
CA ARG A 41 -5.16 -11.71 -3.88
C ARG A 41 -6.56 -11.85 -3.28
N ASN A 42 -7.05 -13.07 -3.09
CA ASN A 42 -8.34 -13.37 -2.48
C ASN A 42 -8.27 -13.52 -0.96
N ALA A 43 -7.10 -13.74 -0.38
CA ALA A 43 -6.94 -13.84 1.06
C ALA A 43 -7.34 -12.52 1.73
N LYS A 44 -8.02 -12.61 2.87
CA LYS A 44 -8.26 -11.43 3.69
C LYS A 44 -7.00 -11.07 4.45
N VAL A 45 -6.85 -9.80 4.80
CA VAL A 45 -5.66 -9.32 5.51
C VAL A 45 -5.50 -9.99 6.88
N GLN A 46 -6.60 -10.29 7.57
CA GLN A 46 -6.55 -11.09 8.82
C GLN A 46 -5.98 -12.50 8.66
N ASP A 47 -6.02 -13.07 7.44
CA ASP A 47 -5.58 -14.43 7.16
C ASP A 47 -4.11 -14.46 6.70
N TRP A 48 -3.45 -13.30 6.61
CA TRP A 48 -2.04 -13.21 6.24
C TRP A 48 -1.16 -13.71 7.39
N SER A 49 -0.08 -14.39 7.05
CA SER A 49 0.96 -14.66 8.03
C SER A 49 1.73 -13.38 8.37
N ASP A 50 2.41 -13.39 9.52
CA ASP A 50 3.29 -12.28 9.92
C ASP A 50 4.38 -12.00 8.88
N ASP A 51 4.93 -13.06 8.28
CA ASP A 51 5.93 -12.97 7.21
C ASP A 51 5.36 -12.34 5.94
N GLN A 52 4.14 -12.70 5.54
CA GLN A 52 3.45 -12.11 4.40
C GLN A 52 3.18 -10.63 4.65
N THR A 53 2.67 -10.28 5.83
CA THR A 53 2.40 -8.90 6.23
C THR A 53 3.68 -8.07 6.22
N LYS A 54 4.78 -8.63 6.73
CA LYS A 54 6.09 -7.97 6.69
C LYS A 54 6.58 -7.77 5.26
N LYS A 55 6.56 -8.79 4.41
CA LYS A 55 6.96 -8.67 2.99
C LYS A 55 6.17 -7.61 2.25
N VAL A 56 4.84 -7.56 2.43
CA VAL A 56 3.99 -6.54 1.82
C VAL A 56 4.37 -5.14 2.31
N ARG A 57 4.63 -4.97 3.61
CA ARG A 57 5.07 -3.69 4.18
C ARG A 57 6.42 -3.25 3.61
N ASP A 58 7.38 -4.16 3.55
CA ASP A 58 8.74 -3.87 3.07
C ASP A 58 8.69 -3.48 1.59
N LEU A 59 7.96 -4.24 0.75
CA LEU A 59 7.75 -3.92 -0.67
C LEU A 59 7.12 -2.55 -0.90
N ILE A 60 6.13 -2.17 -0.08
CA ILE A 60 5.48 -0.85 -0.19
C ILE A 60 6.46 0.26 0.20
N THR A 61 7.23 0.07 1.25
CA THR A 61 8.19 1.08 1.73
C THR A 61 9.35 1.28 0.76
N ASP A 62 9.84 0.18 0.16
CA ASP A 62 11.05 0.21 -0.67
C ASP A 62 10.78 0.61 -2.13
N GLU A 63 9.63 0.24 -2.69
CA GLU A 63 9.33 0.44 -4.12
C GLU A 63 8.33 1.56 -4.41
N PHE A 64 7.58 2.06 -3.41
CA PHE A 64 6.48 3.01 -3.65
C PHE A 64 6.57 4.24 -2.74
N THR A 65 6.50 5.42 -3.37
CA THR A 65 6.25 6.68 -2.68
C THR A 65 4.75 6.77 -2.34
N VAL A 66 4.43 6.75 -1.05
CA VAL A 66 3.04 6.68 -0.55
C VAL A 66 2.75 7.74 0.50
N GLU A 67 1.46 7.98 0.74
CA GLU A 67 0.95 8.86 1.80
C GLU A 67 1.58 10.27 1.82
N GLY A 68 2.17 10.66 2.95
CA GLY A 68 2.62 12.04 3.18
C GLY A 68 3.71 12.48 2.21
N GLU A 69 4.59 11.57 1.81
CA GLU A 69 5.65 11.85 0.85
C GLU A 69 5.06 12.18 -0.52
N LEU A 70 4.18 11.31 -1.04
CA LEU A 70 3.53 11.52 -2.33
C LEU A 70 2.64 12.77 -2.34
N ARG A 71 1.92 13.05 -1.25
CA ARG A 71 1.10 14.27 -1.13
C ARG A 71 1.95 15.53 -1.17
N SER A 72 3.08 15.52 -0.48
CA SER A 72 4.01 16.66 -0.44
C SER A 72 4.64 16.88 -1.81
N GLU A 73 5.07 15.80 -2.48
CA GLU A 73 5.62 15.87 -3.83
C GLU A 73 4.63 16.47 -4.82
N VAL A 74 3.37 16.00 -4.81
CA VAL A 74 2.32 16.54 -5.68
C VAL A 74 2.08 18.04 -5.42
N GLN A 75 2.04 18.46 -4.16
CA GLN A 75 1.88 19.88 -3.81
C GLN A 75 3.05 20.73 -4.31
N LEU A 76 4.29 20.27 -4.13
CA LEU A 76 5.49 20.97 -4.61
C LEU A 76 5.51 21.06 -6.14
N ASN A 77 5.14 19.98 -6.83
CA ASN A 77 5.04 19.94 -8.28
C ASN A 77 4.01 20.95 -8.81
N ILE A 78 2.85 21.07 -8.16
CA ILE A 78 1.84 22.08 -8.50
C ILE A 78 2.38 23.49 -8.26
N LYS A 79 2.96 23.75 -7.08
CA LYS A 79 3.49 25.07 -6.73
C LYS A 79 4.56 25.54 -7.71
N ARG A 80 5.47 24.63 -8.12
CA ARG A 80 6.52 24.91 -9.12
C ARG A 80 5.98 25.36 -10.48
N LEU A 81 4.77 24.94 -10.86
CA LEU A 81 4.14 25.34 -12.12
C LEU A 81 3.34 26.65 -12.01
N MET A 82 3.11 27.14 -10.78
CA MET A 82 2.44 28.41 -10.52
C MET A 82 3.41 29.59 -10.47
N ASP A 83 4.66 29.34 -10.05
CA ASP A 83 5.77 30.29 -10.09
C ASP A 83 6.37 30.39 -11.51
#